data_AF-A0A8H8CKU7-F1
#
_entry.id   AF-A0A8H8CKU7-F1
#
_cell.length_a   1.000
_cell.length_b   1.000
_cell.length_c   1.000
_cell.angle_alpha   90.00
_cell.angle_beta   90.00
_cell.angle_gamma   90.00
#
_symmetry.space_group_name_H-M   'P 1'
#
loop_
_entity.id
_entity.type
_entity.pdbx_description
1 polymer ?
#
loop_
_entity_poly.entity_id
_entity_poly.type
_entity_poly.pdbx_seq_one_letter_code
_entity_poly.pdbx_strand_id
1 'polypeptide(L)'
;MSDSHSTSINISKIAGNAPDEIKELLGDLGTFLGVGLRNGTVEFGNAIQSRLRVTDITVRKNPVEENKTEAKVIMEIQVQEDMLNPGGNLHGGCSALLVDV
;
A
#
# COMPACT_ATOMS: atom_id res chain seq x y z
N MET A 1 -25.12 14.56 -8.41
CA MET A 1 -24.80 13.31 -9.13
C MET A 1 -23.40 13.49 -9.69
N SER A 2 -22.42 12.82 -9.11
CA SER A 2 -21.02 12.95 -9.53
C SER A 2 -20.26 11.73 -9.02
N ASP A 3 -20.22 10.73 -9.90
CA ASP A 3 -19.29 9.63 -10.07
C ASP A 3 -18.46 9.16 -8.88
N SER A 4 -18.93 8.07 -8.25
CA SER A 4 -18.08 7.11 -7.55
C SER A 4 -17.13 6.47 -8.58
N HIS A 5 -15.94 7.01 -8.73
CA HIS A 5 -14.84 6.29 -9.38
C HIS A 5 -14.43 5.13 -8.46
N SER A 6 -15.15 4.00 -8.56
CA SER A 6 -14.54 2.71 -8.25
C SER A 6 -13.50 2.48 -9.35
N THR A 7 -12.30 3.00 -9.17
CA THR A 7 -11.14 2.55 -9.92
C THR A 7 -10.87 1.12 -9.48
N SER A 8 -11.48 0.16 -10.19
CA SER A 8 -11.22 -1.26 -9.99
C SER A 8 -9.70 -1.49 -10.04
N ILE A 9 -9.12 -1.95 -8.94
CA ILE A 9 -7.70 -2.33 -8.91
C ILE A 9 -7.43 -3.36 -9.98
N ASN A 10 -6.43 -3.11 -10.83
CA ASN A 10 -6.01 -4.11 -11.81
C ASN A 10 -5.04 -5.11 -11.17
N ILE A 11 -5.59 -6.20 -10.62
CA ILE A 11 -4.81 -7.26 -9.96
C ILE A 11 -3.85 -7.99 -10.89
N SER A 12 -4.00 -7.88 -12.22
CA SER A 12 -3.04 -8.45 -13.18
C SER A 12 -1.66 -7.78 -13.08
N LYS A 13 -1.57 -6.63 -12.44
CA LYS A 13 -0.31 -5.92 -12.15
C LYS A 13 0.27 -6.28 -10.78
N ILE A 14 -0.41 -7.13 -10.01
CA ILE A 14 0.03 -7.62 -8.71
C ILE A 14 0.55 -9.05 -8.90
N ALA A 15 1.87 -9.19 -8.81
CA ALA A 15 2.56 -10.46 -8.88
C ALA A 15 2.32 -11.32 -7.62
N GLY A 16 3.06 -12.41 -7.51
CA GLY A 16 2.94 -13.35 -6.39
C GLY A 16 1.76 -14.32 -6.53
N ASN A 17 1.70 -15.25 -5.58
CA ASN A 17 0.82 -16.41 -5.62
C ASN A 17 -0.43 -16.29 -4.72
N ALA A 18 -0.68 -15.12 -4.12
CA ALA A 18 -1.88 -14.92 -3.32
C ALA A 18 -3.15 -15.09 -4.19
N PRO A 19 -4.27 -15.57 -3.61
CA PRO A 19 -5.56 -15.63 -4.29
C PRO A 19 -6.00 -14.26 -4.82
N ASP A 20 -6.74 -14.25 -5.92
CA ASP A 20 -7.21 -13.01 -6.56
C ASP A 20 -8.03 -12.14 -5.59
N GLU A 21 -8.91 -12.73 -4.78
CA GLU A 21 -9.67 -12.02 -3.74
C GLU A 21 -8.77 -11.27 -2.73
N ILE A 22 -7.59 -11.82 -2.42
CA ILE A 22 -6.62 -11.17 -1.52
C ILE A 22 -5.90 -10.04 -2.25
N LYS A 23 -5.61 -10.22 -3.55
CA LYS A 23 -5.03 -9.16 -4.38
C LYS A 23 -6.00 -8.00 -4.61
N GLU A 24 -7.29 -8.28 -4.72
CA GLU A 24 -8.34 -7.27 -4.80
C GLU A 24 -8.43 -6.48 -3.48
N LEU A 25 -8.50 -7.18 -2.35
CA LEU A 25 -8.60 -6.57 -1.02
C LEU A 25 -7.38 -5.72 -0.68
N LEU A 26 -6.17 -6.28 -0.79
CA LEU A 26 -4.94 -5.60 -0.39
C LEU A 26 -4.39 -4.65 -1.46
N GLY A 27 -4.76 -4.86 -2.72
CA GLY A 27 -4.39 -3.96 -3.80
C GLY A 27 -5.06 -2.59 -3.69
N ASP A 28 -6.24 -2.54 -3.07
CA ASP A 28 -6.91 -1.29 -2.70
C ASP A 28 -6.53 -0.87 -1.27
N LEU A 29 -5.33 -0.30 -1.12
CA LEU A 29 -4.85 0.18 0.17
C LEU A 29 -5.78 1.23 0.81
N GLY A 30 -6.48 2.04 0.00
CA GLY A 30 -7.41 3.03 0.50
C GLY A 30 -8.59 2.38 1.22
N THR A 31 -9.20 1.39 0.57
CA THR A 31 -10.28 0.59 1.17
C THR A 31 -9.77 -0.24 2.35
N PHE A 32 -8.60 -0.89 2.23
CA PHE A 32 -8.05 -1.76 3.26
C PHE A 32 -7.69 -1.01 4.55
N LEU A 33 -7.03 0.15 4.43
CA LEU A 33 -6.61 0.97 5.58
C LEU A 33 -7.73 1.91 6.06
N GLY A 34 -8.86 1.97 5.34
CA GLY A 34 -9.98 2.84 5.66
C GLY A 34 -9.69 4.34 5.46
N VAL A 35 -8.77 4.67 4.56
CA VAL A 35 -8.40 6.04 4.21
C VAL A 35 -9.64 6.75 3.67
N GLY A 36 -9.98 7.89 4.26
CA GLY A 36 -11.14 8.69 3.86
C GLY A 36 -12.51 8.14 4.29
N LEU A 37 -12.58 7.07 5.08
CA LEU A 37 -13.84 6.59 5.67
C LEU A 37 -14.37 7.52 6.76
N ARG A 38 -13.51 8.39 7.32
CA ARG A 38 -13.88 9.34 8.37
C ARG A 38 -14.15 10.71 7.74
N ASN A 39 -15.41 10.94 7.39
CA ASN A 39 -15.85 12.22 6.81
C ASN A 39 -15.40 13.40 7.67
N GLY A 40 -14.68 14.36 7.05
CA GLY A 40 -14.25 15.60 7.67
C GLY A 40 -12.96 15.52 8.50
N THR A 41 -12.26 14.38 8.53
CA THR A 41 -10.94 14.30 9.19
C THR A 41 -9.80 14.42 8.19
N VAL A 42 -8.79 15.23 8.53
CA VAL A 42 -7.50 15.24 7.81
C VAL A 42 -6.66 14.08 8.32
N GLU A 43 -6.30 13.18 7.43
CA GLU A 43 -5.46 12.01 7.73
C GLU A 43 -3.99 12.33 7.44
N PHE A 44 -3.11 11.95 8.38
CA PHE A 44 -1.68 12.16 8.23
C PHE A 44 -1.15 11.34 7.05
N GLY A 45 -0.35 11.97 6.20
CA GLY A 45 0.34 11.27 5.11
C GLY A 45 -0.57 10.82 3.96
N ASN A 46 -1.86 11.16 3.92
CA ASN A 46 -2.79 10.74 2.87
C ASN A 46 -2.29 11.04 1.44
N ALA A 47 -1.71 12.23 1.23
CA ALA A 47 -1.12 12.61 -0.06
C ALA A 47 0.06 11.72 -0.49
N ILE A 48 0.78 11.11 0.46
CA ILE A 48 1.87 10.17 0.19
C ILE A 48 1.32 8.74 0.05
N GLN A 49 0.47 8.30 0.98
CA GLN A 49 -0.10 6.95 0.99
C GLN A 49 -0.92 6.65 -0.27
N SER A 50 -1.69 7.62 -0.76
CA SER A 50 -2.47 7.48 -2.01
C SER A 50 -1.63 7.24 -3.26
N ARG A 51 -0.30 7.44 -3.21
CA ARG A 51 0.64 7.14 -4.29
C ARG A 51 1.32 5.77 -4.16
N LEU A 52 1.13 5.07 -3.05
CA LEU A 52 1.66 3.71 -2.88
C LEU A 52 0.92 2.72 -3.79
N ARG A 53 1.66 1.75 -4.30
CA ARG A 53 1.13 0.69 -5.14
C ARG A 53 1.64 -0.65 -4.67
N VAL A 54 0.73 -1.59 -4.42
CA VAL A 54 1.09 -2.99 -4.21
C VAL A 54 1.50 -3.60 -5.54
N THR A 55 2.65 -4.27 -5.58
CA THR A 55 3.20 -4.89 -6.80
C THR A 55 3.39 -6.40 -6.68
N ASP A 56 3.46 -6.95 -5.49
CA ASP A 56 3.54 -8.40 -5.25
C ASP A 56 2.86 -8.77 -3.92
N ILE A 57 2.10 -9.87 -3.94
CA ILE A 57 1.57 -10.49 -2.73
C ILE A 57 1.83 -11.99 -2.82
N THR A 58 2.73 -12.47 -1.96
CA THR A 58 3.16 -13.85 -1.92
C THR A 58 2.90 -14.46 -0.55
N VAL A 59 2.32 -15.65 -0.53
CA VAL A 59 2.10 -16.45 0.67
C VAL A 59 2.89 -17.75 0.52
N ARG A 60 3.73 -18.07 1.50
CA ARG A 60 4.54 -19.29 1.51
C ARG A 60 4.60 -19.92 2.90
N LYS A 61 5.06 -21.17 2.98
CA LYS A 61 5.48 -21.74 4.26
C LYS A 61 6.73 -21.02 4.76
N ASN A 62 6.77 -20.73 6.06
CA ASN A 62 7.95 -20.13 6.66
C ASN A 62 9.09 -21.16 6.65
N PRO A 63 10.27 -20.84 6.08
CA PRO A 63 11.36 -21.81 5.94
C PRO A 63 12.07 -22.13 7.26
N VAL A 64 11.90 -21.29 8.29
CA VAL A 64 12.49 -21.47 9.63
C VAL A 64 11.47 -22.12 10.58
N GLU A 65 10.19 -21.78 10.44
CA GLU A 65 9.10 -22.28 11.26
C GLU A 65 8.08 -23.02 10.38
N GLU A 66 8.30 -24.28 10.05
CA GLU A 66 7.52 -25.05 9.05
C GLU A 66 6.00 -25.08 9.31
N ASN A 67 5.59 -24.95 10.57
CA ASN A 67 4.18 -24.90 10.97
C ASN A 67 3.52 -23.52 10.78
N LYS A 68 4.30 -22.49 10.42
CA LYS A 68 3.81 -21.14 10.17
C LYS A 68 3.77 -20.83 8.68
N THR A 69 2.87 -19.93 8.33
CA THR A 69 2.78 -19.31 7.01
C THR A 69 3.42 -17.93 7.09
N GLU A 70 4.14 -17.54 6.05
CA GLU A 70 4.72 -16.21 5.88
C GLU A 70 4.03 -15.53 4.71
N ALA A 71 3.53 -14.31 4.93
CA ALA A 71 3.05 -13.44 3.88
C ALA A 71 4.10 -12.36 3.59
N LYS A 72 4.32 -12.08 2.31
CA LYS A 72 5.17 -11.01 1.82
C LYS A 72 4.33 -10.11 0.93
N VAL A 73 4.32 -8.82 1.25
CA VAL A 73 3.72 -7.76 0.43
C VAL A 73 4.85 -6.84 -0.03
N ILE A 74 4.90 -6.54 -1.32
CA ILE A 74 5.81 -5.52 -1.86
C ILE A 74 4.96 -4.33 -2.29
N MET A 75 5.35 -3.16 -1.79
CA MET A 75 4.79 -1.88 -2.17
C MET A 75 5.86 -1.01 -2.81
N GLU A 76 5.47 -0.23 -3.80
CA GLU A 76 6.34 0.72 -4.50
C GLU A 76 5.72 2.11 -4.51
N ILE A 77 6.58 3.11 -4.47
CA ILE A 77 6.22 4.51 -4.64
C ILE A 77 7.37 5.23 -5.36
N GLN A 78 7.01 6.17 -6.24
CA GLN A 78 7.97 7.10 -6.81
C GLN A 78 8.18 8.26 -5.84
N VAL A 79 9.42 8.49 -5.40
CA VAL A 79 9.77 9.65 -4.57
C VAL A 79 9.60 10.93 -5.37
N GLN A 80 8.88 11.91 -4.81
CA GLN A 80 8.62 13.21 -5.41
C GLN A 80 9.12 14.34 -4.49
N GLU A 81 9.15 15.57 -5.01
CA GLU A 81 9.74 16.74 -4.32
C GLU A 81 9.14 17.01 -2.93
N ASP A 82 7.82 16.78 -2.76
CA ASP A 82 7.11 16.97 -1.49
C ASP A 82 7.49 15.95 -0.41
N MET A 83 8.23 14.90 -0.78
CA MET A 83 8.73 13.87 0.12
C MET A 83 10.18 14.09 0.53
N LEU A 84 10.82 15.16 0.05
CA LEU A 84 12.24 15.41 0.31
C LEU A 84 12.45 16.20 1.60
N ASN A 85 13.56 15.93 2.28
CA ASN A 85 14.08 16.78 3.34
C ASN A 85 14.89 17.95 2.75
N PRO A 86 15.33 18.93 3.58
CA PRO A 86 16.14 20.06 3.09
C PRO A 86 17.46 19.67 2.40
N GLY A 87 17.95 18.44 2.60
CA GLY A 87 19.12 17.89 1.91
C GLY A 87 18.81 17.21 0.57
N GLY A 88 17.56 17.23 0.10
CA GLY A 88 17.15 16.62 -1.16
C GLY A 88 17.02 15.08 -1.13
N ASN A 89 17.07 14.47 0.07
CA ASN A 89 16.86 13.03 0.25
C ASN A 89 15.43 12.74 0.70
N LEU A 90 14.97 11.50 0.58
CA LEU A 90 13.69 11.09 1.16
C LEU A 90 13.63 11.46 2.66
N HIS A 91 12.60 12.22 3.04
CA HIS A 91 12.41 12.67 4.41
C HIS A 91 12.18 11.48 5.34
N GLY A 92 12.85 11.46 6.49
CA GLY A 92 12.76 10.33 7.43
C GLY A 92 11.32 10.06 7.91
N GLY A 93 10.49 11.10 8.03
CA GLY A 93 9.06 10.96 8.30
C GLY A 93 8.28 10.28 7.18
N CYS A 94 8.66 10.46 5.91
CA CYS A 94 8.09 9.69 4.81
C CYS A 94 8.56 8.23 4.89
N SER A 95 9.84 7.98 5.16
CA SER A 95 10.34 6.61 5.33
C SER A 95 9.64 5.88 6.49
N ALA A 96 9.42 6.55 7.61
CA ALA A 96 8.70 5.98 8.75
C ALA A 96 7.24 5.69 8.40
N LEU A 97 6.56 6.59 7.69
CA LEU A 97 5.21 6.37 7.16
C LEU A 97 5.14 5.11 6.28
N LEU A 98 6.15 4.88 5.42
CA LEU A 98 6.19 3.69 4.54
C LEU A 98 6.43 2.37 5.29
N VAL A 99 7.00 2.42 6.49
CA VAL A 99 7.19 1.23 7.35
C VAL A 99 5.96 0.96 8.21
N ASP A 100 5.23 2.00 8.57
CA ASP A 100 4.00 1.93 9.38
C ASP A 100 2.81 1.38 8.59
N VAL A 101 2.69 1.80 7.33
CA VAL A 101 1.70 1.30 6.35
C VAL A 101 1.98 -0.16 6.00
#